data_AF-V5T8B2-F1
#
_entry.id   AF-V5T8B2-F1
#
_cell.length_a   1.000
_cell.length_b   1.000
_cell.length_c   1.000
_cell.angle_alpha   90.00
_cell.angle_beta   90.00
_cell.angle_gamma   90.00
#
_symmetry.space_group_name_H-M   'P 1'
#
loop_
_entity.id
_entity.type
_entity.pdbx_description
1 polymer ?
#
loop_
_entity_poly.entity_id
_entity_poly.type
_entity_poly.pdbx_seq_one_letter_code
_entity_poly.pdbx_strand_id
1 'polypeptide(L)'
;IMIFFMVMPVMMGGFGNWLVPLMMVMPDMHFPRLNNLSFWFVPNAFFLLGVSGFVEGGVGAGWTIYPPLTSIDFLSDPSMDLAIFSLHLGGASSIAASLNFASTVANMRHQKRGFHKLPMFP
;
A
#
# COMPACT_ATOMS: atom_id res chain seq x y z
N ILE A 1 -5.47 9.84 4.30
CA ILE A 1 -4.55 10.39 3.26
C ILE A 1 -3.07 10.24 3.67
N MET A 2 -2.58 10.96 4.70
CA MET A 2 -1.14 10.99 5.04
C MET A 2 -0.47 9.62 5.21
N ILE A 3 -1.08 8.68 5.92
CA ILE A 3 -0.49 7.36 6.17
C ILE A 3 -0.50 6.51 4.89
N PHE A 4 -1.70 6.20 4.39
CA PHE A 4 -1.89 5.20 3.32
C PHE A 4 -1.52 5.69 1.92
N PHE A 5 -1.53 7.01 1.67
CA PHE A 5 -1.35 7.59 0.34
C PHE A 5 -0.15 8.53 0.21
N MET A 6 0.56 8.81 1.31
CA MET A 6 1.79 9.61 1.28
C MET A 6 2.95 8.82 1.89
N VAL A 7 2.91 8.49 3.18
CA VAL A 7 4.01 7.77 3.84
C VAL A 7 4.23 6.39 3.23
N MET A 8 3.19 5.54 3.14
CA MET A 8 3.34 4.18 2.63
C MET A 8 3.81 4.15 1.15
N PRO A 9 3.19 4.89 0.20
CA PRO A 9 3.64 4.85 -1.19
C PRO A 9 5.03 5.45 -1.39
N VAL A 10 5.41 6.50 -0.65
CA VAL A 10 6.76 7.06 -0.77
C VAL A 10 7.81 6.10 -0.23
N MET A 11 7.61 5.57 0.97
CA MET A 11 8.60 4.71 1.63
C MET A 11 8.70 3.33 0.98
N MET A 12 7.58 2.63 0.83
CA MET A 12 7.60 1.26 0.27
C MET A 12 7.54 1.28 -1.25
N GLY A 13 6.68 2.12 -1.82
CA GLY A 13 6.48 2.20 -3.27
C GLY A 13 7.64 2.90 -4.00
N GLY A 14 8.10 4.05 -3.52
CA GLY A 14 9.18 4.82 -4.13
C GLY A 14 10.55 4.30 -3.73
N PHE A 15 10.94 4.54 -2.48
CA PHE A 15 12.26 4.17 -1.98
C PHE A 15 12.49 2.65 -2.00
N GLY A 16 11.54 1.87 -1.51
CA GLY A 16 11.63 0.41 -1.48
C GLY A 16 11.90 -0.17 -2.87
N ASN A 17 11.04 0.11 -3.85
CA ASN A 17 11.18 -0.48 -5.19
C ASN A 17 12.45 -0.02 -5.92
N TRP A 18 12.93 1.18 -5.63
CA TRP A 18 14.14 1.68 -6.26
C TRP A 18 15.41 1.13 -5.61
N LEU A 19 15.50 1.21 -4.28
CA LEU A 19 16.76 0.97 -3.57
C LEU A 19 16.96 -0.51 -3.20
N VAL A 20 15.88 -1.28 -2.95
CA VAL A 20 16.01 -2.69 -2.55
C VAL A 20 16.71 -3.53 -3.63
N PRO A 21 16.35 -3.47 -4.93
CA PRO A 21 17.09 -4.15 -5.98
C PRO A 21 18.54 -3.68 -6.08
N LEU A 22 18.79 -2.37 -6.04
CA LEU A 22 20.14 -1.79 -6.13
C LEU A 22 21.05 -2.25 -4.99
N MET A 23 20.55 -2.25 -3.76
CA MET A 23 21.29 -2.71 -2.57
C MET A 23 21.64 -4.21 -2.63
N MET A 24 20.84 -5.00 -3.35
CA MET A 24 21.08 -6.41 -3.61
C MET A 24 21.82 -6.67 -4.94
N VAL A 25 22.13 -5.62 -5.70
CA VAL A 25 22.78 -5.68 -7.01
C VAL A 25 21.97 -6.53 -8.01
N MET A 26 20.65 -6.38 -7.97
CA MET A 26 19.71 -7.08 -8.84
C MET A 26 19.13 -6.15 -9.92
N PRO A 27 18.86 -6.68 -11.12
CA PRO A 27 18.33 -5.89 -12.22
C PRO A 27 16.87 -5.47 -12.01
N ASP A 28 16.09 -6.26 -11.25
CA ASP A 28 14.66 -6.01 -10.97
C ASP A 28 14.21 -6.79 -9.72
N MET A 29 12.95 -6.59 -9.32
CA MET A 29 12.23 -7.35 -8.31
C MET A 29 11.81 -8.75 -8.81
N HIS A 30 11.49 -9.67 -7.90
CA HIS A 30 11.16 -11.05 -8.27
C HIS A 30 9.86 -11.16 -9.07
N PHE A 31 8.86 -10.34 -8.73
CA PHE A 31 7.57 -10.30 -9.43
C PHE A 31 7.30 -8.91 -10.02
N PRO A 32 7.92 -8.54 -11.17
CA PRO A 32 7.78 -7.19 -11.73
C PRO A 32 6.33 -6.80 -12.07
N ARG A 33 5.54 -7.75 -12.57
CA ARG A 33 4.12 -7.52 -12.90
C ARG A 33 3.25 -7.31 -11.66
N LEU A 34 3.50 -8.07 -10.60
CA LEU A 34 2.83 -7.87 -9.31
C LEU A 34 3.20 -6.51 -8.72
N ASN A 35 4.46 -6.09 -8.91
CA ASN A 35 4.92 -4.77 -8.51
C ASN A 35 4.15 -3.65 -9.21
N ASN A 36 4.02 -3.74 -10.54
CA ASN A 36 3.26 -2.78 -11.33
C ASN A 36 1.77 -2.76 -10.92
N LEU A 37 1.17 -3.93 -10.70
CA LEU A 37 -0.20 -4.02 -10.20
C LEU A 37 -0.37 -3.34 -8.83
N SER A 38 0.58 -3.56 -7.91
CA SER A 38 0.56 -2.93 -6.59
C SER A 38 0.57 -1.40 -6.70
N PHE A 39 1.37 -0.83 -7.60
CA PHE A 39 1.39 0.60 -7.85
C PHE A 39 0.03 1.10 -8.36
N TRP A 40 -0.58 0.42 -9.33
CA TRP A 40 -1.84 0.85 -9.92
C TRP A 40 -3.05 0.78 -8.99
N PHE A 41 -3.01 -0.04 -7.94
CA PHE A 41 -4.06 -0.01 -6.92
C PHE A 41 -4.05 1.29 -6.09
N VAL A 42 -2.89 1.94 -5.90
CA VAL A 42 -2.78 3.16 -5.10
C VAL A 42 -3.56 4.36 -5.66
N PRO A 43 -3.43 4.76 -6.95
CA PRO A 43 -4.19 5.89 -7.50
C PRO A 43 -5.69 5.58 -7.55
N ASN A 44 -6.09 4.34 -7.82
CA ASN A 44 -7.51 3.93 -7.80
C ASN A 44 -8.08 4.01 -6.37
N ALA A 45 -7.34 3.52 -5.38
CA ALA A 45 -7.71 3.65 -3.97
C ALA A 45 -7.81 5.12 -3.56
N PHE A 46 -6.85 5.97 -3.96
CA PHE A 46 -6.87 7.39 -3.65
C PHE A 46 -8.07 8.09 -4.29
N PHE A 47 -8.39 7.75 -5.54
CA PHE A 47 -9.57 8.27 -6.22
C PHE A 47 -10.85 7.92 -5.47
N LEU A 48 -11.03 6.66 -5.05
CA LEU A 48 -12.20 6.25 -4.25
C LEU A 48 -12.31 7.04 -2.94
N LEU A 49 -11.20 7.27 -2.24
CA LEU A 49 -11.20 8.08 -1.02
C LEU A 49 -11.53 9.55 -1.30
N GLY A 50 -11.02 10.09 -2.41
CA GLY A 50 -11.34 11.44 -2.85
C GLY A 50 -12.83 11.60 -3.11
N VAL A 51 -13.41 10.69 -3.92
CA VAL A 51 -14.85 10.69 -4.23
C VAL A 51 -15.68 10.50 -2.96
N SER A 52 -15.26 9.62 -2.05
CA SER A 52 -15.90 9.45 -0.74
C SER A 52 -16.07 10.77 0.02
N GLY A 53 -15.11 11.69 -0.07
CA GLY A 53 -15.19 13.02 0.56
C GLY A 53 -16.09 14.04 -0.16
N PHE A 54 -16.43 13.81 -1.44
CA PHE A 54 -17.31 14.68 -2.22
C PHE A 54 -18.75 14.15 -2.35
N VAL A 55 -18.99 12.91 -1.94
CA VAL A 55 -20.32 12.30 -1.93
C VAL A 55 -21.01 12.62 -0.62
N GLU A 56 -22.15 13.31 -0.72
CA GLU A 56 -23.02 13.68 0.40
C GLU A 56 -22.26 14.43 1.52
N GLY A 57 -22.29 13.94 2.75
CA GLY A 57 -21.56 14.53 3.88
C GLY A 57 -20.11 14.06 4.03
N GLY A 58 -19.68 13.08 3.23
CA GLY A 58 -18.38 12.42 3.36
C GLY A 58 -18.25 11.56 4.63
N VAL A 59 -17.07 10.94 4.79
CA VAL A 59 -16.81 10.06 5.95
C VAL A 59 -16.46 10.88 7.19
N GLY A 60 -17.44 11.00 8.10
CA GLY A 60 -17.34 11.75 9.36
C GLY A 60 -16.87 10.95 10.58
N ALA A 61 -16.50 9.67 10.43
CA ALA A 61 -16.26 8.75 11.56
C ALA A 61 -14.79 8.65 12.02
N GLY A 62 -13.92 9.54 11.55
CA GLY A 62 -12.48 9.47 11.81
C GLY A 62 -11.78 8.31 11.09
N TRP A 63 -10.46 8.19 11.26
CA TRP A 63 -9.64 7.24 10.48
C TRP A 63 -9.71 5.79 10.99
N THR A 64 -10.20 5.56 12.21
CA THR A 64 -10.30 4.22 12.82
C THR A 64 -11.61 3.52 12.46
N ILE A 65 -12.62 4.25 12.01
CA ILE A 65 -13.83 3.68 11.41
C ILE A 65 -14.61 2.80 12.43
N TYR A 66 -14.77 3.29 13.66
CA TYR A 66 -15.39 2.51 14.74
C TYR A 66 -16.93 2.44 14.66
N PRO A 67 -17.52 1.25 14.82
CA PRO A 67 -18.94 1.11 15.15
C PRO A 67 -19.25 1.65 16.57
N PRO A 68 -20.51 2.06 16.86
CA PRO A 68 -21.66 2.02 15.97
C PRO A 68 -21.75 3.21 15.01
N LEU A 69 -20.92 4.24 15.18
CA LEU A 69 -20.97 5.48 14.39
C LEU A 69 -20.86 5.25 12.88
N THR A 70 -20.17 4.19 12.47
CA THR A 70 -19.98 3.80 11.07
C THR A 70 -21.02 2.81 10.53
N SER A 71 -22.01 2.43 11.34
CA SER A 71 -23.09 1.55 10.91
C SER A 71 -24.15 2.31 10.11
N ILE A 72 -24.96 1.58 9.35
CA ILE A 72 -26.03 2.12 8.51
C ILE A 72 -27.02 2.98 9.31
N ASP A 73 -27.22 2.70 10.60
CA ASP A 73 -28.14 3.47 11.46
C ASP A 73 -27.68 4.92 11.69
N PHE A 74 -26.36 5.18 11.63
CA PHE A 74 -25.76 6.48 11.88
C PHE A 74 -25.14 7.11 10.63
N LEU A 75 -24.70 6.29 9.67
CA LEU A 75 -24.09 6.72 8.42
C LEU A 75 -24.54 5.77 7.30
N SER A 76 -25.71 6.07 6.73
CA SER A 76 -26.34 5.31 5.64
C SER A 76 -25.78 5.61 4.25
N ASP A 77 -24.92 6.61 4.17
CA ASP A 77 -24.43 7.23 2.95
C ASP A 77 -23.37 6.36 2.25
N PRO A 78 -23.35 6.28 0.90
CA PRO A 78 -22.36 5.49 0.16
C PRO A 78 -20.92 6.02 0.29
N SER A 79 -20.74 7.20 0.89
CA SER A 79 -19.43 7.77 1.23
C SER A 79 -18.59 6.79 2.05
N MET A 80 -19.23 6.06 2.97
CA MET A 80 -18.59 5.07 3.82
C MET A 80 -18.08 3.86 3.04
N ASP A 81 -18.92 3.31 2.17
CA ASP A 81 -18.58 2.15 1.35
C ASP A 81 -17.39 2.47 0.43
N LEU A 82 -17.38 3.67 -0.17
CA LEU A 82 -16.27 4.14 -1.00
C LEU A 82 -14.95 4.23 -0.22
N ALA A 83 -14.98 4.72 1.02
CA ALA A 83 -13.79 4.76 1.87
C ALA A 83 -13.33 3.34 2.28
N ILE A 84 -14.25 2.45 2.60
CA ILE A 84 -13.94 1.05 2.90
C ILE A 84 -13.27 0.40 1.69
N PHE A 85 -13.84 0.53 0.48
CA PHE A 85 -13.24 -0.01 -0.74
C PHE A 85 -11.88 0.62 -1.07
N SER A 86 -11.72 1.91 -0.82
CA SER A 86 -10.41 2.59 -0.94
C SER A 86 -9.36 1.92 -0.07
N LEU A 87 -9.66 1.68 1.21
CA LEU A 87 -8.71 1.04 2.14
C LEU A 87 -8.44 -0.42 1.76
N HIS A 88 -9.42 -1.15 1.24
CA HIS A 88 -9.21 -2.50 0.73
C HIS A 88 -8.24 -2.52 -0.46
N LEU A 89 -8.40 -1.63 -1.44
CA LEU A 89 -7.47 -1.53 -2.57
C LEU A 89 -6.07 -1.10 -2.12
N GLY A 90 -5.96 -0.13 -1.20
CA GLY A 90 -4.67 0.26 -0.62
C GLY A 90 -4.01 -0.86 0.19
N GLY A 91 -4.81 -1.66 0.89
CA GLY A 91 -4.37 -2.85 1.61
C GLY A 91 -3.86 -3.95 0.67
N ALA A 92 -4.62 -4.25 -0.40
CA ALA A 92 -4.23 -5.21 -1.42
C ALA A 92 -2.92 -4.79 -2.12
N SER A 93 -2.76 -3.51 -2.44
CA SER A 93 -1.50 -2.93 -2.92
C SER A 93 -0.34 -3.23 -1.97
N SER A 94 -0.51 -2.92 -0.68
CA SER A 94 0.55 -3.08 0.33
C SER A 94 0.94 -4.54 0.56
N ILE A 95 -0.03 -5.47 0.55
CA ILE A 95 0.21 -6.92 0.65
C ILE A 95 0.98 -7.41 -0.57
N ALA A 96 0.57 -7.04 -1.78
CA ALA A 96 1.25 -7.42 -3.03
C ALA A 96 2.71 -6.93 -3.05
N ALA A 97 2.94 -5.66 -2.68
CA ALA A 97 4.27 -5.10 -2.56
C ALA A 97 5.12 -5.83 -1.51
N SER A 98 4.57 -6.10 -0.32
CA SER A 98 5.28 -6.79 0.77
C SER A 98 5.70 -8.21 0.39
N LEU A 99 4.83 -8.95 -0.29
CA LEU A 99 5.14 -10.30 -0.80
C LEU A 99 6.27 -10.25 -1.82
N ASN A 100 6.24 -9.25 -2.71
CA ASN A 100 7.31 -9.05 -3.68
C ASN A 100 8.64 -8.72 -3.01
N PHE A 101 8.67 -7.79 -2.04
CA PHE A 101 9.87 -7.46 -1.28
C PHE A 101 10.45 -8.66 -0.52
N ALA A 102 9.61 -9.38 0.22
CA ALA A 102 10.02 -10.56 0.96
C ALA A 102 10.64 -11.61 0.03
N SER A 103 9.99 -11.85 -1.12
CA SER A 103 10.46 -12.81 -2.11
C SER A 103 11.76 -12.38 -2.80
N THR A 104 11.90 -11.10 -3.17
CA THR A 104 13.14 -10.55 -3.75
C THR A 104 14.31 -10.74 -2.78
N VAL A 105 14.14 -10.37 -1.50
CA VAL A 105 15.21 -10.47 -0.49
C VAL A 105 15.57 -11.93 -0.18
N ALA A 106 14.58 -12.82 -0.10
CA ALA A 106 14.81 -14.22 0.21
C ALA A 106 15.44 -15.00 -0.95
N ASN A 107 14.98 -14.76 -2.18
CA ASN A 107 15.24 -15.66 -3.31
C ASN A 107 16.21 -15.09 -4.35
N MET A 108 16.26 -13.77 -4.55
CA MET A 108 17.13 -13.17 -5.58
C MET A 108 18.49 -12.76 -5.05
N ARG A 109 18.71 -12.81 -3.75
CA ARG A 109 20.02 -12.48 -3.16
C ARG A 109 21.12 -13.40 -3.71
N HIS A 110 22.27 -12.81 -4.02
CA HIS A 110 23.46 -13.56 -4.39
C HIS A 110 23.82 -14.62 -3.34
N GLN A 111 23.95 -15.89 -3.74
CA GLN A 111 24.09 -17.04 -2.84
C GLN A 111 25.24 -16.91 -1.83
N LYS A 112 26.34 -16.24 -2.21
CA LYS A 112 27.50 -16.01 -1.32
C LYS A 112 27.29 -14.92 -0.25
N ARG A 113 26.20 -14.15 -0.31
CA ARG A 113 25.87 -13.10 0.67
C ARG A 113 24.88 -13.68 1.68
N GLY A 114 25.26 -13.77 2.95
CA GLY A 114 24.34 -14.19 4.02
C GLY A 114 23.38 -13.06 4.42
N PHE A 115 22.27 -13.40 5.10
CA PHE A 115 21.30 -12.42 5.62
C PHE A 115 21.96 -11.38 6.55
N HIS A 116 22.93 -11.80 7.37
CA HIS A 116 23.69 -10.92 8.27
C HIS A 116 24.58 -9.88 7.55
N LYS A 117 24.74 -9.98 6.23
CA LYS A 117 25.51 -9.03 5.40
C LYS A 117 24.62 -8.16 4.51
N LEU A 118 23.30 -8.18 4.73
CA LEU A 118 22.39 -7.27 4.04
C LEU A 118 22.62 -5.84 4.57
N PRO A 119 22.62 -4.83 3.69
CA PRO A 119 22.77 -3.45 4.11
C PRO A 119 21.53 -3.03 4.90
N MET A 120 21.72 -2.28 5.97
CA MET A 120 20.62 -1.59 6.63
C MET A 120 20.23 -0.38 5.79
N PHE A 121 18.93 -0.18 5.61
CA PHE A 121 18.41 0.99 4.95
C PHE A 121 18.68 2.23 5.84
N PRO A 122 19.29 3.30 5.31
CA PRO A 122 19.56 4.51 6.07
C PRO A 122 18.28 5.27 6.45
#